data_AF-U4KR79-F1
#
_entry.id   AF-U4KR79-F1
#
_cell.length_a   1.000
_cell.length_b   1.000
_cell.length_c   1.000
_cell.angle_alpha   90.00
_cell.angle_beta   90.00
_cell.angle_gamma   90.00
#
_symmetry.space_group_name_H-M   'P 1'
#
loop_
_entity.id
_entity.type
_entity.pdbx_description
1 polymer ?
#
loop_
_entity_poly.entity_id
_entity_poly.type
_entity_poly.pdbx_seq_one_letter_code
_entity_poly.pdbx_strand_id
1 'polypeptide(L)'
;MKNFMYTYPDSRKQFIENCKIVDKDPQTDYRIRFVCDDEILFGVQRAGHSSGYWFKSNIIEKEDGLHILGELILMDYNNKKIELSKKDKLIETLFMAIFILLTWWLIFIFWLTKSIRWLSNKIVGKKYEPNRTKEELD
;
A
#
# COMPACT_ATOMS: atom_id res chain seq x y z
N MET A 1 25.57 -3.39 -5.77
CA MET A 1 24.96 -3.36 -7.11
C MET A 1 25.52 -2.16 -7.86
N LYS A 2 25.84 -2.30 -9.15
CA LYS A 2 26.33 -1.17 -9.98
C LYS A 2 25.11 -0.42 -10.53
N ASN A 3 25.01 0.86 -10.21
CA ASN A 3 24.03 1.75 -10.82
C ASN A 3 24.55 2.14 -12.20
N PHE A 4 23.72 1.96 -13.23
CA PHE A 4 24.02 2.41 -14.58
C PHE A 4 23.37 3.78 -14.78
N MET A 5 24.14 4.71 -15.34
CA MET A 5 23.64 6.03 -15.74
C MET A 5 23.84 6.18 -17.24
N TYR A 6 22.77 6.57 -17.92
CA TYR A 6 22.79 6.85 -19.35
C TYR A 6 22.10 8.19 -19.60
N THR A 7 22.75 9.05 -20.38
CA THR A 7 22.18 10.34 -20.78
C THR A 7 21.55 10.18 -22.16
N TYR A 8 20.24 10.37 -22.23
CA TYR A 8 19.48 10.36 -23.47
C TYR A 8 19.45 11.79 -24.04
N PRO A 9 19.68 11.96 -25.35
CA PRO A 9 19.87 13.28 -25.96
C PRO A 9 18.56 14.08 -26.13
N ASP A 10 17.42 13.41 -26.08
CA ASP A 10 16.11 14.03 -26.32
C ASP A 10 15.34 14.32 -25.02
N SER A 11 14.27 15.10 -25.16
CA SER A 11 13.40 15.45 -24.03
C SER A 11 12.71 14.23 -23.42
N ARG A 12 12.30 14.36 -22.15
CA ARG A 12 11.51 13.33 -21.46
C ARG A 12 10.28 12.89 -22.24
N LYS A 13 9.56 13.84 -22.85
CA LYS A 13 8.33 13.54 -23.61
C LYS A 13 8.61 12.67 -24.82
N GLN A 14 9.65 13.00 -25.59
CA GLN A 14 10.07 12.22 -26.76
C GLN A 14 10.54 10.82 -26.35
N PHE A 15 11.31 10.70 -25.25
CA PHE A 15 11.72 9.41 -24.72
C PHE A 15 10.52 8.51 -24.37
N ILE A 16 9.54 9.05 -23.64
CA ILE A 16 8.34 8.30 -23.25
C ILE A 16 7.52 7.89 -24.49
N GLU A 17 7.40 8.77 -25.49
CA GLU A 17 6.71 8.47 -26.74
C GLU A 17 7.39 7.36 -27.53
N ASN A 18 8.72 7.41 -27.67
CA ASN A 18 9.53 6.37 -28.29
C ASN A 18 9.35 5.02 -27.57
N CYS A 19 9.37 5.02 -26.24
CA CYS A 19 9.11 3.80 -25.46
C CYS A 19 7.71 3.22 -25.74
N LYS A 20 6.68 4.06 -25.87
CA LYS A 20 5.31 3.60 -26.20
C LYS A 20 5.20 3.03 -27.60
N ILE A 21 6.01 3.51 -28.54
CA ILE A 21 6.07 2.97 -29.91
C ILE A 21 6.69 1.58 -29.88
N VAL A 22 7.83 1.42 -29.19
CA VAL A 22 8.53 0.13 -29.06
C VAL A 22 7.68 -0.92 -28.34
N ASP A 23 6.98 -0.55 -27.26
CA ASP A 23 6.12 -1.49 -26.51
C ASP A 23 4.95 -2.05 -27.35
N LYS A 24 4.51 -1.30 -28.37
CA LYS A 24 3.45 -1.73 -29.28
C LYS A 24 3.94 -2.62 -30.41
N ASP A 25 5.25 -2.78 -30.59
CA ASP A 25 5.81 -3.64 -31.62
C ASP A 25 5.81 -5.11 -31.17
N PRO A 26 4.94 -5.97 -31.74
CA PRO A 26 4.82 -7.36 -31.34
C PRO A 26 6.03 -8.22 -31.75
N GLN A 27 6.95 -7.70 -32.57
CA GLN A 27 8.13 -8.44 -33.04
C GLN A 27 9.32 -8.36 -32.07
N THR A 28 9.20 -7.59 -30.99
CA THR A 28 10.29 -7.41 -30.05
C THR A 28 10.13 -8.33 -28.83
N ASP A 29 11.20 -9.03 -28.45
CA ASP A 29 11.30 -9.75 -27.16
C ASP A 29 11.43 -8.79 -25.97
N TYR A 30 11.47 -7.49 -26.24
CA TYR A 30 11.53 -6.43 -25.24
C TYR A 30 10.13 -6.10 -24.72
N ARG A 31 10.03 -5.90 -23.41
CA ARG A 31 8.80 -5.48 -22.74
C ARG A 31 9.06 -4.18 -22.00
N ILE A 32 8.18 -3.21 -22.14
CA ILE A 32 8.30 -1.95 -21.41
C ILE A 32 7.10 -1.83 -20.49
N ARG A 33 7.35 -1.71 -19.18
CA ARG A 33 6.30 -1.47 -18.20
C ARG A 33 6.49 -0.11 -17.56
N PHE A 34 5.48 0.75 -17.72
CA PHE A 34 5.41 2.04 -17.05
C PHE A 34 4.83 1.84 -15.64
N VAL A 35 5.64 2.05 -14.60
CA VAL A 35 5.21 1.90 -13.20
C VAL A 35 4.67 3.22 -12.68
N CYS A 36 5.39 4.31 -12.96
CA CYS A 36 5.07 5.69 -12.61
C CYS A 36 5.57 6.61 -13.74
N ASP A 37 5.28 7.92 -13.65
CA ASP A 37 5.74 8.88 -14.66
C ASP A 37 7.27 8.94 -14.78
N ASP A 38 8.00 8.76 -13.67
CA ASP A 38 9.47 8.78 -13.62
C ASP A 38 10.10 7.37 -13.64
N GLU A 39 9.30 6.29 -13.52
CA GLU A 39 9.83 4.94 -13.34
C GLU A 39 9.36 4.00 -14.45
N ILE A 40 10.33 3.52 -15.25
CA ILE A 40 10.11 2.59 -16.37
C ILE A 40 10.91 1.31 -16.15
N LEU A 41 10.27 0.18 -16.36
CA LEU A 41 10.87 -1.15 -16.35
C LEU A 41 11.10 -1.63 -17.78
N PHE A 42 12.34 -1.90 -18.15
CA PHE A 42 12.71 -2.51 -19.42
C PHE A 42 13.02 -4.00 -19.20
N GLY A 43 12.18 -4.88 -19.70
CA GLY A 43 12.33 -6.32 -19.59
C GLY A 43 12.74 -6.97 -20.90
N VAL A 44 13.45 -8.08 -20.83
CA VAL A 44 13.58 -9.02 -21.96
C VAL A 44 12.82 -10.29 -21.58
N GLN A 45 11.84 -10.66 -22.40
CA GLN A 45 11.11 -11.90 -22.22
C GLN A 45 12.03 -13.06 -22.56
N ARG A 46 12.30 -13.93 -21.59
CA ARG A 46 13.04 -15.17 -21.84
C ARG A 46 12.07 -16.11 -22.56
N ALA A 47 12.44 -16.54 -23.78
CA ALA A 47 11.61 -17.41 -24.61
C ALA A 47 11.01 -18.57 -23.79
N GLY A 48 9.68 -18.56 -23.60
CA GLY A 48 8.93 -19.67 -23.00
C GLY A 48 8.72 -19.66 -21.47
N HIS A 49 9.22 -18.70 -20.69
CA HIS A 49 9.03 -18.71 -19.22
C HIS A 49 8.71 -17.34 -18.60
N SER A 50 7.95 -17.36 -17.49
CA SER A 50 7.48 -16.20 -16.71
C SER A 50 8.56 -15.46 -15.92
N SER A 51 9.85 -15.75 -16.16
CA SER A 51 11.01 -15.17 -15.48
C SER A 51 11.94 -14.49 -16.49
N GLY A 52 12.39 -13.28 -16.18
CA GLY A 52 13.14 -12.44 -17.11
C GLY A 52 14.08 -11.47 -16.39
N TYR A 53 15.05 -10.95 -17.13
CA TYR A 53 15.88 -9.83 -16.69
C TYR A 53 15.09 -8.55 -16.93
N TRP A 54 15.00 -7.73 -15.89
CA TRP A 54 14.37 -6.43 -15.96
C TRP A 54 15.36 -5.37 -15.51
N PHE A 55 15.35 -4.24 -16.18
CA PHE A 55 16.11 -3.07 -15.83
C PHE A 55 15.13 -2.04 -15.28
N LYS A 56 15.19 -1.80 -13.98
CA LYS A 56 14.40 -0.75 -13.31
C LYS A 56 15.11 0.56 -13.52
N SER A 57 14.45 1.47 -14.22
CA SER A 57 14.99 2.78 -14.54
C SER A 57 14.16 3.89 -13.92
N ASN A 58 14.86 4.91 -13.43
CA ASN A 58 14.33 6.16 -12.95
C ASN A 58 14.82 7.28 -13.88
N ILE A 59 13.89 8.12 -14.32
CA ILE A 59 14.08 9.15 -15.33
C ILE A 59 14.16 10.50 -14.62
N ILE A 60 15.27 11.20 -14.81
CA ILE A 60 15.52 12.50 -14.21
C ILE A 60 15.91 13.48 -15.32
N GLU A 61 15.09 14.48 -15.55
CA GLU A 61 15.41 15.56 -16.50
C GLU A 61 16.28 16.60 -15.79
N LYS A 62 17.45 16.88 -16.35
CA LYS A 62 18.42 17.87 -15.86
C LYS A 62 18.75 18.86 -16.98
N GLU A 63 19.48 19.93 -16.64
CA GLU A 63 19.87 20.99 -17.58
C GLU A 63 20.69 20.47 -18.78
N ASP A 64 21.42 19.37 -18.59
CA ASP A 64 22.29 18.72 -19.57
C ASP A 64 21.61 17.57 -20.33
N GLY A 65 20.31 17.32 -20.10
CA GLY A 65 19.52 16.33 -20.82
C GLY A 65 18.75 15.36 -19.91
N LEU A 66 18.27 14.26 -20.49
CA LEU A 66 17.50 13.26 -19.77
C LEU A 66 18.41 12.17 -19.21
N HIS A 67 18.49 12.05 -17.89
CA HIS A 67 19.27 11.04 -17.22
C HIS A 67 18.40 9.83 -16.90
N ILE A 68 18.84 8.66 -17.34
CA ILE A 68 18.22 7.37 -17.07
C ILE A 68 19.15 6.62 -16.13
N LEU A 69 18.72 6.51 -14.87
CA LEU A 69 19.43 5.80 -13.82
C LEU A 69 18.75 4.46 -13.61
N GLY A 70 19.50 3.37 -13.54
CA GLY A 70 18.83 2.10 -13.27
C GLY A 70 19.71 1.00 -12.72
N GLU A 71 19.01 -0.03 -12.28
CA GLU A 71 19.56 -1.25 -11.74
C GLU A 71 18.97 -2.46 -12.45
N LEU A 72 19.80 -3.48 -12.65
CA LEU A 72 19.37 -4.75 -13.18
C LEU A 72 18.75 -5.57 -12.04
N ILE A 73 17.50 -5.98 -12.22
CA ILE A 73 16.75 -6.82 -11.31
C ILE A 73 16.37 -8.13 -12.01
N LEU A 74 16.57 -9.24 -11.31
CA LEU A 74 16.11 -10.56 -11.75
C LEU A 74 14.70 -10.78 -11.19
N MET A 75 13.68 -10.79 -12.04
CA MET A 75 12.34 -11.17 -11.60
C MET A 75 12.17 -12.67 -11.79
N ASP A 76 12.29 -13.38 -10.68
CA ASP A 76 11.83 -14.77 -10.59
C ASP A 76 10.33 -14.79 -10.21
N TYR A 77 9.61 -15.84 -10.59
CA TYR A 77 8.18 -16.04 -10.29
C TYR A 77 7.89 -15.89 -8.78
N ASN A 78 8.87 -16.24 -7.94
CA ASN A 78 8.81 -16.12 -6.47
C ASN A 78 9.35 -14.79 -5.92
N ASN A 79 10.09 -14.01 -6.72
CA ASN A 79 10.64 -12.71 -6.35
C ASN A 79 9.86 -11.59 -7.04
N LYS A 80 8.55 -11.48 -6.71
CA LYS A 80 7.75 -10.27 -6.95
C LYS A 80 8.20 -9.06 -6.11
N LYS A 81 9.49 -8.99 -5.73
CA LYS A 81 10.11 -7.77 -5.20
C LYS A 81 10.49 -6.83 -6.36
N ILE A 82 9.52 -6.54 -7.22
CA ILE A 82 9.43 -5.17 -7.69
C ILE A 82 8.87 -4.46 -6.47
N GLU A 83 9.63 -3.54 -5.88
CA GLU A 83 9.08 -2.61 -4.90
C GLU A 83 7.77 -2.06 -5.46
N LEU A 84 6.67 -2.60 -4.98
CA LEU A 84 5.35 -2.16 -5.35
C LEU A 84 5.22 -0.74 -4.80
N SER A 85 5.40 0.19 -5.73
CA SER A 85 4.70 1.45 -5.91
C SER A 85 3.90 1.89 -4.69
N LYS A 86 4.09 3.16 -4.29
CA LYS A 86 3.40 3.93 -3.22
C LYS A 86 1.94 3.52 -2.89
N LYS A 87 1.20 2.95 -3.84
CA LYS A 87 -0.10 2.28 -3.67
C LYS A 87 -0.10 1.16 -2.61
N ASP A 88 0.93 0.30 -2.54
CA ASP A 88 0.94 -0.79 -1.55
C ASP A 88 1.19 -0.25 -0.13
N LYS A 89 2.04 0.78 0.01
CA LYS A 89 2.15 1.53 1.28
C LYS A 89 0.83 2.19 1.67
N LEU A 90 0.08 2.71 0.70
CA LEU A 90 -1.26 3.28 0.93
C LEU A 90 -2.24 2.21 1.40
N ILE A 91 -2.23 1.02 0.78
CA ILE A 91 -3.06 -0.12 1.17
C ILE A 91 -2.69 -0.58 2.58
N GLU A 92 -1.40 -0.74 2.88
CA GLU A 92 -0.91 -1.13 4.20
C GLU A 92 -1.27 -0.10 5.29
N THR A 93 -1.13 1.19 4.99
CA THR A 93 -1.54 2.28 5.89
C THR A 93 -3.06 2.28 6.09
N LEU A 94 -3.83 2.03 5.04
CA LEU A 94 -5.30 1.93 5.10
C LEU A 94 -5.73 0.75 5.98
N PHE A 95 -5.08 -0.42 5.81
CA PHE A 95 -5.33 -1.59 6.65
C PHE A 95 -5.01 -1.31 8.12
N MET A 96 -3.89 -0.65 8.42
CA MET A 96 -3.55 -0.25 9.79
C MET A 96 -4.57 0.74 10.38
N ALA A 97 -5.03 1.72 9.59
CA ALA A 97 -6.06 2.67 10.03
C ALA A 97 -7.40 1.98 10.34
N ILE A 98 -7.84 1.05 9.48
CA ILE A 98 -9.05 0.25 9.69
C ILE A 98 -8.92 -0.61 10.95
N PHE A 99 -7.76 -1.25 11.15
CA PHE A 99 -7.51 -2.09 12.32
C PHE A 99 -7.56 -1.28 13.62
N ILE A 100 -6.96 -0.09 13.65
CA ILE A 100 -7.01 0.82 14.80
C ILE A 100 -8.46 1.24 15.08
N LEU A 101 -9.22 1.60 14.03
CA LEU A 101 -10.63 1.96 14.15
C LEU A 101 -11.46 0.83 14.75
N LEU A 102 -11.33 -0.40 14.24
CA LEU A 102 -12.04 -1.57 14.75
C LEU A 102 -11.69 -1.85 16.22
N THR A 103 -10.40 -1.78 16.56
CA THR A 103 -9.93 -1.98 17.94
C THR A 103 -10.48 -0.91 18.88
N TRP A 104 -10.54 0.34 18.42
CA TRP A 104 -11.12 1.44 19.18
C TRP A 104 -12.61 1.25 19.44
N TRP A 105 -13.36 0.79 18.44
CA TRP A 105 -14.79 0.46 18.58
C TRP A 105 -15.03 -0.65 19.61
N LEU A 106 -14.16 -1.67 19.68
CA LEU A 106 -14.26 -2.71 20.71
C LEU A 106 -14.08 -2.16 22.12
N ILE A 107 -13.11 -1.25 22.33
CA ILE A 107 -12.90 -0.57 23.61
C ILE A 107 -14.12 0.27 23.99
N PHE A 108 -14.70 0.98 23.04
CA PHE A 108 -15.90 1.79 23.26
C PHE A 108 -17.09 0.93 23.68
N ILE A 109 -17.37 -0.16 22.98
CA ILE A 109 -18.46 -1.10 23.32
C ILE A 109 -18.24 -1.69 24.72
N PHE A 110 -17.01 -2.06 25.07
CA PHE A 110 -16.67 -2.54 26.40
C PHE A 110 -16.97 -1.49 27.50
N TRP A 111 -16.62 -0.23 27.28
CA TRP A 111 -16.94 0.85 28.20
C TRP A 111 -18.44 1.12 28.30
N LEU A 112 -19.15 1.03 27.19
CA LEU A 112 -20.58 1.29 27.10
C LEU A 112 -21.38 0.20 27.82
N THR A 113 -21.02 -1.08 27.63
CA THR A 113 -21.60 -2.21 28.37
C THR A 113 -21.34 -2.10 29.88
N LYS A 114 -20.14 -1.69 30.30
CA LYS A 114 -19.83 -1.44 31.71
C LYS A 114 -20.69 -0.31 32.30
N SER A 115 -20.89 0.76 31.53
CA SER A 115 -21.71 1.91 31.93
C SER A 115 -23.20 1.55 32.03
N ILE A 116 -23.74 0.79 31.06
CA ILE A 116 -25.11 0.28 31.10
C ILE A 116 -25.30 -0.67 32.30
N ARG A 117 -24.35 -1.57 32.57
CA ARG A 117 -24.42 -2.48 33.72
C ARG A 117 -24.40 -1.71 35.05
N TRP A 118 -23.57 -0.67 35.15
CA TRP A 118 -23.55 0.22 36.32
C TRP A 118 -24.89 0.97 36.48
N LEU A 119 -25.46 1.49 35.39
CA LEU A 119 -26.73 2.20 35.41
C LEU A 119 -27.89 1.26 35.79
N SER A 120 -27.91 0.04 35.23
CA SER A 120 -28.88 -1.00 35.56
C SER A 120 -28.84 -1.39 37.04
N ASN A 121 -27.64 -1.64 37.59
CA ASN A 121 -27.47 -1.92 39.02
C ASN A 121 -27.93 -0.76 39.90
N LYS A 122 -27.75 0.49 39.47
CA LYS A 122 -28.19 1.68 40.21
C LYS A 122 -29.71 1.86 40.19
N ILE A 123 -30.37 1.49 39.10
CA ILE A 123 -31.83 1.55 38.95
C ILE A 123 -32.51 0.39 39.71
N VAL A 124 -31.97 -0.83 39.61
CA VAL A 124 -32.49 -2.01 40.30
C VAL A 124 -32.18 -1.97 41.81
N GLY A 125 -31.00 -1.49 42.21
CA GLY A 125 -30.64 -1.31 43.62
C GLY A 125 -31.51 -0.30 44.36
N LYS A 126 -32.11 0.66 43.66
CA LYS A 126 -33.12 1.58 44.23
C LYS A 126 -34.50 0.95 44.46
N LYS A 127 -34.82 -0.19 43.84
CA LYS A 127 -36.10 -0.89 44.07
C LYS A 127 -36.09 -1.83 45.28
N TYR A 128 -34.92 -2.06 45.88
CA TYR A 128 -34.72 -2.99 47.00
C TYR A 128 -34.39 -2.26 48.32
N GLU A 129 -35.08 -1.16 48.62
CA GLU A 129 -35.28 -0.80 50.03
C GLU A 129 -36.58 -1.50 50.48
N PRO A 130 -36.52 -2.65 51.17
CA PRO A 130 -37.68 -3.12 51.90
C PRO A 130 -37.98 -2.07 52.96
N ASN A 131 -39.18 -1.52 52.88
CA ASN A 131 -39.77 -0.60 53.85
C ASN A 131 -39.74 -1.30 55.22
N ARG A 132 -38.65 -1.12 55.99
CA ARG A 132 -38.53 -1.65 57.34
C ARG A 132 -39.28 -0.71 58.27
N THR A 133 -40.31 -1.31 58.87
CA THR A 133 -40.78 -1.11 60.25
C THR A 133 -41.37 0.25 60.60
N LYS A 134 -42.71 0.29 60.66
CA LYS A 134 -43.46 0.85 61.80
C LYS A 134 -44.77 0.08 61.96
N GLU A 135 -44.70 -1.07 62.63
CA GLU A 135 -45.82 -1.69 63.36
C GLU A 135 -45.23 -2.91 64.08
N GLU A 136 -44.52 -2.63 65.17
CA GLU A 136 -44.24 -3.56 66.28
C GLU A 136 -43.44 -2.76 67.32
N LEU A 137 -44.16 -1.89 68.04
CA LEU A 137 -43.82 -1.42 69.37
C LEU A 137 -45.09 -0.80 69.94
N ASP A 138 -45.62 -1.54 70.92
CA ASP A 138 -46.79 -1.31 71.80
C ASP A 138 -48.18 -1.70 71.28
#